data_AF-B4Z8D7-F1
#
_entry.id   AF-B4Z8D7-F1
#
_cell.length_a   1.000
_cell.length_b   1.000
_cell.length_c   1.000
_cell.angle_alpha   90.00
_cell.angle_beta   90.00
_cell.angle_gamma   90.00
#
_symmetry.space_group_name_H-M   'P 1'
#
loop_
_entity.id
_entity.type
_entity.pdbx_description
1 polymer ?
#
loop_
_entity_poly.entity_id
_entity_poly.type
_entity_poly.pdbx_seq_one_letter_code
_entity_poly.pdbx_strand_id
1 'polypeptide(L)'
;KGIVVGIKLDKGTAPLAGTNGETTIQGLDGLAERCAQYKKDGADFGKWRAVLKITSTTPSELAIKENANTLARYASICQQHGLVPIVEPEILPDGDHDLQRCQYVTEKVLAAVYKALNDHHVYLEGTLL
;
A
#
# COMPACT_ATOMS: atom_id res chain seq x y z
N LYS A 1 6.26 11.58 -26.05
CA LYS A 1 7.39 10.95 -25.32
C LYS A 1 7.12 9.50 -24.88
N GLY A 2 5.92 8.93 -25.11
CA GLY A 2 5.64 7.53 -24.72
C GLY A 2 5.64 7.29 -23.21
N ILE A 3 5.39 8.33 -22.42
CA ILE A 3 5.41 8.29 -20.95
C ILE A 3 3.99 8.01 -20.48
N VAL A 4 3.83 6.96 -19.68
CA VAL A 4 2.58 6.61 -19.01
C VAL A 4 2.37 7.56 -17.83
N VAL A 5 1.15 8.06 -17.65
CA VAL A 5 0.82 9.02 -16.59
C VAL A 5 0.29 8.28 -15.35
N GLY A 6 0.76 8.69 -14.18
CA GLY A 6 0.33 8.14 -12.90
C GLY A 6 -0.20 9.18 -11.94
N ILE A 7 -0.99 8.73 -10.97
CA ILE A 7 -1.62 9.59 -9.97
C ILE A 7 -1.46 9.03 -8.55
N LYS A 8 -1.16 9.90 -7.59
CA LYS A 8 -1.17 9.55 -6.16
C LYS A 8 -2.62 9.50 -5.67
N LEU A 9 -3.03 8.39 -5.07
CA LEU A 9 -4.42 8.15 -4.65
C LEU A 9 -4.61 8.03 -3.14
N ASP A 10 -3.57 7.84 -2.35
CA ASP A 10 -3.72 7.93 -0.88
C ASP A 10 -3.96 9.38 -0.43
N LYS A 11 -4.69 9.53 0.68
CA LYS A 11 -4.90 10.81 1.37
C LYS A 11 -3.99 10.96 2.59
N GLY A 12 -2.84 10.29 2.58
CA GLY A 12 -1.90 10.27 3.70
C GLY A 12 -2.23 9.24 4.77
N THR A 13 -1.46 9.30 5.86
CA THR A 13 -1.50 8.32 6.95
C THR A 13 -2.34 8.80 8.13
N ALA A 14 -2.95 7.87 8.85
CA ALA A 14 -3.62 8.10 10.13
C ALA A 14 -3.02 7.21 11.23
N PRO A 15 -2.97 7.67 12.49
CA PRO A 15 -2.41 6.89 13.58
C PRO A 15 -3.29 5.68 13.92
N LEU A 16 -2.65 4.55 14.27
CA LEU A 16 -3.32 3.38 14.81
C LEU A 16 -3.36 3.46 16.33
N ALA A 17 -4.57 3.65 16.89
CA ALA A 17 -4.76 3.70 18.33
C ALA A 17 -4.29 2.39 19.00
N GLY A 18 -3.65 2.51 20.16
CA GLY A 18 -3.10 1.35 20.90
C GLY A 18 -1.77 0.80 20.34
N THR A 19 -1.17 1.46 19.35
CA THR A 19 0.15 1.11 18.81
C THR A 19 1.23 2.13 19.20
N ASN A 20 2.50 1.75 19.03
CA ASN A 20 3.62 2.64 19.30
C ASN A 20 3.95 3.55 18.09
N GLY A 21 3.06 4.51 17.80
CA GLY A 21 3.26 5.48 16.73
C GLY A 21 3.23 4.90 15.32
N GLU A 22 2.48 3.79 15.14
CA GLU A 22 2.23 3.16 13.84
C GLU A 22 1.03 3.80 13.15
N THR A 23 0.93 3.58 11.83
CA THR A 23 -0.06 4.24 10.99
C THR A 23 -0.78 3.25 10.08
N THR A 24 -1.99 3.62 9.68
CA THR A 24 -2.69 3.10 8.48
C THR A 24 -2.79 4.22 7.44
N ILE A 25 -3.40 3.93 6.29
CA ILE A 25 -3.48 4.82 5.13
C ILE A 25 -4.94 5.16 4.88
N GLN A 26 -5.21 6.42 4.56
CA GLN A 26 -6.56 6.89 4.26
C GLN A 26 -6.76 7.09 2.76
N GLY A 27 -8.02 7.13 2.34
CA GLY A 27 -8.40 7.58 1.01
C GLY A 27 -9.31 6.65 0.21
N LEU A 28 -9.80 5.56 0.82
CA LEU A 28 -10.69 4.59 0.15
C LEU A 28 -12.06 5.22 -0.16
N ASP A 29 -12.50 6.17 0.66
CA ASP A 29 -13.76 6.88 0.46
C ASP A 29 -13.74 7.70 -0.84
N GLY A 30 -14.69 7.38 -1.72
CA GLY A 30 -14.81 7.97 -3.05
C GLY A 30 -13.68 7.58 -4.02
N LEU A 31 -12.91 6.53 -3.72
CA LEU A 31 -11.77 6.13 -4.55
C LEU A 31 -12.21 5.64 -5.93
N ALA A 32 -13.33 4.92 -6.03
CA ALA A 32 -13.85 4.40 -7.29
C ALA A 32 -14.14 5.54 -8.29
N GLU A 33 -14.89 6.55 -7.84
CA GLU A 33 -15.24 7.72 -8.63
C GLU A 33 -14.00 8.51 -9.03
N ARG A 34 -13.04 8.65 -8.12
CA ARG A 34 -11.76 9.31 -8.38
C ARG A 34 -10.93 8.53 -9.42
N CYS A 35 -10.80 7.21 -9.30
CA CYS A 35 -10.10 6.38 -10.27
C CYS A 35 -10.73 6.51 -11.67
N ALA A 36 -12.07 6.43 -11.76
CA ALA A 36 -12.79 6.60 -13.01
C ALA A 36 -12.56 7.99 -13.62
N GLN A 37 -12.52 9.04 -12.80
CA GLN A 37 -12.23 10.39 -13.26
C GLN A 37 -10.78 10.52 -13.76
N TYR A 38 -9.80 10.07 -12.97
CA TYR A 38 -8.39 10.13 -13.36
C TYR A 38 -8.09 9.30 -14.62
N LYS A 39 -8.78 8.17 -14.81
CA LYS A 39 -8.67 7.40 -16.05
C LYS A 39 -9.15 8.20 -17.26
N LYS A 40 -10.26 8.93 -17.14
CA LYS A 40 -10.74 9.85 -18.20
C LYS A 40 -9.76 10.99 -18.45
N ASP A 41 -9.10 11.46 -17.40
CA ASP A 41 -8.12 12.54 -17.46
C ASP A 41 -6.72 12.06 -17.95
N GLY A 42 -6.57 10.77 -18.25
CA GLY A 42 -5.40 10.19 -18.92
C GLY A 42 -4.39 9.48 -18.02
N ALA A 43 -4.71 9.24 -16.74
CA ALA A 43 -3.88 8.39 -15.88
C ALA A 43 -4.10 6.91 -16.18
N ASP A 44 -3.02 6.12 -16.13
CA ASP A 44 -3.04 4.68 -16.39
C ASP A 44 -2.55 3.86 -15.20
N PHE A 45 -1.92 4.50 -14.22
CA PHE A 45 -1.54 3.85 -12.96
C PHE A 45 -1.80 4.74 -11.75
N GLY A 46 -1.97 4.10 -10.60
CA GLY A 46 -2.11 4.76 -9.31
C GLY A 46 -0.91 4.44 -8.41
N LYS A 47 -0.70 5.28 -7.40
CA LYS A 47 0.23 4.99 -6.30
C LYS A 47 -0.45 5.13 -4.95
N TRP A 48 -0.17 4.21 -4.04
CA TRP A 48 -0.65 4.23 -2.66
C TRP A 48 0.42 3.78 -1.68
N ARG A 49 0.84 4.70 -0.81
CA ARG A 49 1.98 4.50 0.09
C ARG A 49 1.54 4.10 1.50
N ALA A 50 1.92 2.89 1.92
CA ALA A 50 1.93 2.49 3.32
C ALA A 50 3.26 2.89 3.97
N VAL A 51 3.24 3.10 5.29
CA VAL A 51 4.45 3.41 6.06
C VAL A 51 4.49 2.52 7.29
N LEU A 52 5.54 1.71 7.40
CA LEU A 52 5.82 0.82 8.51
C LEU A 52 7.17 1.20 9.13
N LYS A 53 7.35 0.96 10.43
CA LYS A 53 8.55 1.32 11.18
C LYS A 53 9.16 0.11 11.86
N ILE A 54 10.48 0.01 11.86
CA ILE A 54 11.20 -1.02 12.61
C ILE A 54 11.61 -0.45 13.97
N THR A 55 11.14 -1.08 15.04
CA THR A 55 11.63 -0.85 16.40
C THR A 55 11.69 -2.19 17.14
N SER A 56 11.87 -2.17 18.46
CA SER A 56 11.80 -3.36 19.31
C SER A 56 10.39 -4.00 19.32
N THR A 57 9.33 -3.22 19.06
CA THR A 57 7.93 -3.68 19.11
C THR A 57 7.15 -3.48 17.81
N THR A 58 7.74 -2.87 16.79
CA THR A 58 7.10 -2.58 15.49
C THR A 58 7.89 -3.19 14.31
N PRO A 59 7.23 -3.49 13.17
CA PRO A 59 5.80 -3.33 12.94
C PRO A 59 4.97 -4.38 13.69
N SER A 60 3.87 -3.95 14.33
CA SER A 60 2.96 -4.86 15.01
C SER A 60 2.14 -5.66 14.01
N GLU A 61 1.58 -6.79 14.46
CA GLU A 61 0.67 -7.58 13.63
C GLU A 61 -0.55 -6.77 13.17
N LEU A 62 -1.05 -5.86 14.00
CA LEU A 62 -2.13 -4.95 13.66
C LEU A 62 -1.73 -4.04 12.50
N ALA A 63 -0.57 -3.37 12.58
CA ALA A 63 -0.11 -2.46 11.53
C ALA A 63 0.15 -3.20 10.21
N ILE A 64 0.74 -4.40 10.25
CA ILE A 64 0.97 -5.21 9.05
C ILE A 64 -0.36 -5.57 8.39
N LYS A 65 -1.30 -6.14 9.16
CA LYS A 65 -2.61 -6.58 8.64
C LYS A 65 -3.41 -5.42 8.06
N GLU A 66 -3.45 -4.30 8.77
CA GLU A 66 -4.26 -3.15 8.37
C GLU A 66 -3.72 -2.49 7.08
N ASN A 67 -2.41 -2.29 6.99
CA ASN A 67 -1.79 -1.71 5.79
C ASN A 67 -1.90 -2.66 4.58
N ALA A 68 -1.66 -3.97 4.77
CA ALA A 68 -1.83 -4.97 3.72
C ALA A 68 -3.27 -5.02 3.19
N ASN A 69 -4.26 -5.02 4.09
CA ASN A 69 -5.67 -5.02 3.71
C ASN A 69 -6.08 -3.73 2.97
N THR A 70 -5.60 -2.57 3.43
CA THR A 70 -5.90 -1.29 2.77
C THR A 70 -5.28 -1.21 1.38
N LEU A 71 -4.03 -1.67 1.22
CA LEU A 71 -3.35 -1.77 -0.08
C LEU A 71 -4.11 -2.69 -1.04
N ALA A 72 -4.61 -3.83 -0.55
CA ALA A 72 -5.38 -4.76 -1.37
C ALA A 72 -6.73 -4.19 -1.83
N ARG A 73 -7.45 -3.49 -0.94
CA ARG A 73 -8.69 -2.78 -1.30
C ARG A 73 -8.43 -1.69 -2.33
N TYR A 74 -7.38 -0.91 -2.14
CA TYR A 74 -6.93 0.10 -3.09
C TYR A 74 -6.63 -0.52 -4.47
N ALA A 75 -5.89 -1.62 -4.50
CA ALA A 75 -5.50 -2.30 -5.72
C ALA A 75 -6.72 -2.84 -6.49
N SER A 76 -7.65 -3.49 -5.77
CA SER A 76 -8.91 -3.98 -6.33
C SER A 76 -9.73 -2.86 -7.00
N ILE A 77 -9.89 -1.72 -6.31
CA ILE A 77 -10.62 -0.56 -6.85
C ILE A 77 -9.90 0.02 -8.07
N CYS A 78 -8.57 0.12 -8.06
CA CYS A 78 -7.82 0.61 -9.23
C CYS A 78 -8.05 -0.27 -10.47
N GLN A 79 -7.96 -1.59 -10.31
CA GLN A 79 -8.13 -2.53 -11.42
C GLN A 79 -9.54 -2.49 -12.02
N GLN A 80 -10.57 -2.33 -11.19
CA GLN A 80 -11.95 -2.15 -11.66
C GLN A 80 -12.14 -0.91 -12.55
N HIS A 81 -11.26 0.09 -12.42
CA HIS A 81 -11.32 1.34 -13.18
C HIS A 81 -10.17 1.50 -14.17
N GLY A 82 -9.45 0.42 -14.50
CA GLY A 82 -8.43 0.41 -15.53
C GLY A 82 -7.16 1.17 -15.17
N LEU A 83 -6.86 1.30 -13.87
CA LEU A 83 -5.59 1.80 -13.36
C LEU A 83 -4.74 0.64 -12.84
N VAL A 84 -3.48 0.58 -13.23
CA VAL A 84 -2.49 -0.32 -12.63
C VAL A 84 -2.14 0.20 -11.23
N PRO A 85 -2.36 -0.54 -10.13
CA PRO A 85 -1.97 -0.11 -8.80
C PRO A 85 -0.48 -0.39 -8.56
N ILE A 86 0.26 0.64 -8.18
CA ILE A 86 1.55 0.51 -7.49
C ILE A 86 1.25 0.31 -6.00
N VAL A 87 1.57 -0.89 -5.51
CA VAL A 87 1.41 -1.30 -4.12
C VAL A 87 2.71 -0.94 -3.40
N GLU A 88 2.73 0.05 -2.52
CA GLU A 88 3.99 0.56 -1.92
C GLU A 88 3.99 0.36 -0.39
N PRO A 89 4.38 -0.83 0.11
CA PRO A 89 4.48 -1.10 1.54
C PRO A 89 5.84 -0.64 2.10
N GLU A 90 6.07 0.67 2.21
CA GLU A 90 7.37 1.20 2.61
C GLU A 90 7.70 0.88 4.08
N ILE A 91 8.86 0.26 4.30
CA ILE A 91 9.45 0.05 5.61
C ILE A 91 10.54 1.10 5.79
N LEU A 92 10.36 1.98 6.77
CA LEU A 92 11.27 3.10 7.01
C LEU A 92 12.64 2.63 7.48
N PRO A 93 13.73 3.28 7.01
CA PRO A 93 15.09 2.95 7.42
C PRO A 93 15.47 3.51 8.80
N ASP A 94 14.61 4.33 9.41
CA ASP A 94 14.86 4.94 10.71
C ASP A 94 15.18 3.91 11.82
N GLY A 95 16.19 4.23 12.64
CA GLY A 95 16.63 3.43 13.79
C GLY A 95 17.96 2.72 13.57
N ASP A 96 18.40 1.97 14.58
CA ASP A 96 19.73 1.32 14.62
C ASP A 96 19.67 -0.19 14.34
N HIS A 97 18.66 -0.64 13.58
CA HIS A 97 18.48 -2.05 13.26
C HIS A 97 19.47 -2.51 12.18
N ASP A 98 19.86 -3.78 12.23
CA ASP A 98 20.77 -4.36 11.24
C ASP A 98 20.04 -4.79 9.95
N LEU A 99 20.83 -5.22 8.97
CA LEU A 99 20.33 -5.69 7.68
C LEU A 99 19.41 -6.91 7.84
N GLN A 100 19.74 -7.83 8.75
CA GLN A 100 18.99 -9.05 9.01
C GLN A 100 17.59 -8.72 9.54
N ARG A 101 17.48 -7.73 10.42
CA ARG A 101 16.20 -7.25 10.94
C ARG A 101 15.37 -6.61 9.84
N CYS A 102 15.97 -5.77 8.99
CA CYS A 102 15.26 -5.18 7.84
C CYS A 102 14.75 -6.25 6.88
N GLN A 103 15.58 -7.25 6.54
CA GLN A 103 15.19 -8.39 5.72
C GLN A 103 14.01 -9.15 6.34
N TYR A 104 14.11 -9.52 7.62
CA TYR A 104 13.05 -10.25 8.33
C TYR A 104 11.71 -9.50 8.28
N VAL A 105 11.73 -8.19 8.55
CA VAL A 105 10.51 -7.39 8.53
C VAL A 105 9.95 -7.29 7.11
N THR A 106 10.82 -7.10 6.11
CA THR A 106 10.44 -7.04 4.69
C THR A 106 9.75 -8.32 4.24
N GLU A 107 10.33 -9.49 4.55
CA GLU A 107 9.74 -10.79 4.23
C GLU A 107 8.33 -10.95 4.84
N LYS A 108 8.15 -10.56 6.11
CA LYS A 108 6.85 -10.65 6.80
C LYS A 108 5.81 -9.70 6.21
N VAL A 109 6.19 -8.45 5.94
CA VAL A 109 5.31 -7.45 5.35
C VAL A 109 4.88 -7.86 3.95
N LEU A 110 5.83 -8.23 3.08
CA LEU A 110 5.52 -8.63 1.70
C LEU A 110 4.66 -9.89 1.64
N ALA A 111 4.93 -10.89 2.49
CA ALA A 111 4.07 -12.07 2.57
C ALA A 111 2.62 -11.71 2.95
N ALA A 112 2.43 -10.80 3.91
CA ALA A 112 1.10 -10.32 4.29
C ALA A 112 0.42 -9.53 3.18
N VAL A 113 1.17 -8.67 2.47
CA VAL A 113 0.67 -7.90 1.33
C VAL A 113 0.18 -8.82 0.22
N TYR A 114 1.00 -9.78 -0.23
CA TYR A 114 0.59 -10.69 -1.30
C TYR A 114 -0.57 -11.60 -0.89
N LYS A 115 -0.62 -12.04 0.38
CA LYS A 115 -1.78 -12.77 0.89
C LYS A 115 -3.05 -11.92 0.83
N ALA A 116 -2.99 -10.66 1.25
CA ALA A 116 -4.13 -9.75 1.18
C ALA A 116 -4.55 -9.46 -0.28
N LEU A 117 -3.60 -9.24 -1.20
CA LEU A 117 -3.88 -9.08 -2.62
C LEU A 117 -4.64 -10.28 -3.18
N ASN A 118 -4.21 -11.50 -2.84
CA ASN A 118 -4.90 -12.73 -3.23
C ASN A 118 -6.32 -12.82 -2.64
N ASP A 119 -6.49 -12.48 -1.36
CA ASP A 119 -7.80 -12.52 -0.68
C ASP A 119 -8.80 -11.52 -1.27
N HIS A 120 -8.31 -10.41 -1.84
CA HIS A 120 -9.11 -9.41 -2.54
C HIS A 120 -9.21 -9.67 -4.05
N HIS A 121 -8.76 -10.85 -4.51
CA HIS A 121 -8.84 -11.30 -5.90
C HIS A 121 -8.14 -10.34 -6.89
N VAL A 122 -7.04 -9.72 -6.46
CA VAL A 122 -6.25 -8.81 -7.29
C VAL A 122 -5.51 -9.59 -8.37
N TYR A 123 -5.58 -9.12 -9.61
CA TYR A 123 -4.86 -9.70 -10.75
C TYR A 123 -3.40 -9.25 -10.72
N LEU A 124 -2.49 -10.11 -10.28
CA LEU A 124 -1.11 -9.73 -9.95
C LEU A 124 -0.30 -9.23 -11.16
N GLU A 125 -0.50 -9.80 -12.34
CA GLU A 125 0.18 -9.38 -13.57
C GLU A 125 -0.19 -7.95 -13.99
N GLY A 126 -1.28 -7.41 -13.45
CA GLY A 126 -1.70 -6.02 -13.59
C GLY A 126 -1.36 -5.15 -12.38
N THR A 127 -0.30 -5.47 -11.62
CA THR A 127 0.18 -4.69 -10.46
C THR A 127 1.68 -4.39 -10.55
N LEU A 128 2.15 -3.45 -9.74
CA LEU A 128 3.56 -3.20 -9.49
C LEU A 128 3.82 -3.12 -7.98
N LEU A 129 5.03 -3.45 -7.55
CA LEU A 129 5.55 -3.33 -6.18
C LEU A 129 6.78 -2.42 -6.20
#